data_AF-A0A357XS21-F1
#
_entry.id   AF-A0A357XS21-F1
#
_cell.length_a   1.000
_cell.length_b   1.000
_cell.length_c   1.000
_cell.angle_alpha   90.00
_cell.angle_beta   90.00
_cell.angle_gamma   90.00
#
_symmetry.space_group_name_H-M   'P 1'
#
loop_
_entity.id
_entity.type
_entity.pdbx_description
1 polymer ?
#
loop_
_entity_poly.entity_id
_entity_poly.type
_entity_poly.pdbx_seq_one_letter_code
_entity_poly.pdbx_strand_id
1 'polypeptide(L)'
;METKELPPHIRMRNELAKVSVAKPSVEETPEKKSTKYHERWMVFNRLIDFEQRHLTDAEFRVLLTLFRDAKNGIARTAQSDLAKRTGKCRGTIVRAIKKLIEKDVIEIVSQGGLFGPEGQKEVSRYRIKQDAV
;
A
#
# COMPACT_ATOMS: atom_id res chain seq x y z
N MET A 1 23.66 11.31 -66.68
CA MET A 1 23.23 10.70 -65.41
C MET A 1 24.10 11.29 -64.31
N GLU A 2 23.75 12.47 -63.81
CA GLU A 2 24.51 13.16 -62.77
C GLU A 2 23.96 12.79 -61.39
N THR A 3 24.79 12.14 -60.58
CA THR A 3 24.54 11.91 -59.17
C THR A 3 24.63 13.25 -58.44
N LYS A 4 23.47 13.85 -58.18
CA LYS A 4 23.33 15.05 -57.36
C LYS A 4 23.73 14.71 -55.92
N GLU A 5 24.98 14.98 -55.55
CA GLU A 5 25.42 14.86 -54.16
C GLU A 5 24.61 15.81 -53.28
N LEU A 6 24.06 15.29 -52.19
CA LEU A 6 23.23 16.07 -51.27
C LEU A 6 24.07 17.15 -50.54
N PRO A 7 23.52 18.37 -50.34
CA PRO A 7 24.17 19.46 -49.63
C PRO A 7 24.67 19.09 -48.21
N PRO A 8 25.77 19.70 -47.73
CA PRO A 8 26.46 19.32 -46.49
C PRO A 8 25.57 19.42 -45.23
N HIS A 9 24.59 20.33 -45.23
CA HIS A 9 23.64 20.46 -44.11
C HIS A 9 22.63 19.31 -44.03
N ILE A 10 22.41 18.57 -45.13
CA ILE A 10 21.55 17.38 -45.17
C ILE A 10 22.34 16.13 -44.74
N ARG A 11 23.65 16.05 -45.07
CA ARG A 11 24.55 14.99 -44.56
C ARG A 11 24.61 15.01 -43.02
N MET A 12 24.78 16.18 -42.41
CA MET A 12 24.85 16.30 -40.94
C MET A 12 23.58 15.85 -40.21
N ARG A 13 22.39 16.08 -40.78
CA ARG A 13 21.12 15.69 -40.16
C ARG A 13 20.92 14.17 -40.14
N ASN A 14 21.44 13.47 -41.16
CA ASN A 14 21.39 12.01 -41.24
C ASN A 14 22.54 11.30 -40.50
N GLU A 15 23.67 11.96 -40.27
CA GLU A 15 24.74 11.44 -39.40
C GLU A 15 24.38 11.57 -37.91
N LEU A 16 23.71 12.65 -37.51
CA LEU A 16 23.18 12.81 -36.15
C LEU A 16 22.03 11.84 -35.83
N ALA A 17 21.29 11.38 -36.84
CA ALA A 17 20.21 10.40 -36.67
C ALA A 17 20.69 8.94 -36.54
N LYS A 18 21.97 8.67 -36.82
CA LYS A 18 22.59 7.34 -36.66
C LYS A 18 23.23 7.11 -35.29
N VAL A 19 23.26 8.14 -34.44
CA VAL A 19 23.53 7.94 -33.00
C VAL A 19 22.24 7.39 -32.40
N SER A 20 22.09 6.08 -32.56
CA SER A 20 21.05 5.28 -31.97
C SER A 20 20.88 5.68 -30.52
N VAL A 21 19.69 6.19 -30.19
CA VAL A 21 19.14 6.12 -28.85
C VAL A 21 19.08 4.64 -28.53
N ALA A 22 20.15 4.12 -27.95
CA ALA A 22 20.09 2.90 -27.19
C ALA A 22 19.08 3.19 -26.09
N LYS A 23 17.84 2.74 -26.31
CA LYS A 23 16.92 2.45 -25.21
C LYS A 23 17.77 1.67 -24.20
N PRO A 24 17.90 2.11 -22.94
CA PRO A 24 18.59 1.30 -21.96
C PRO A 24 17.86 -0.04 -21.97
N SER A 25 18.56 -1.06 -22.45
CA SER A 25 18.16 -2.45 -22.31
C SER A 25 17.91 -2.61 -20.82
N VAL A 26 16.64 -2.84 -20.46
CA VAL A 26 16.29 -3.24 -19.11
C VAL A 26 16.90 -4.63 -18.97
N GLU A 27 18.18 -4.67 -18.62
CA GLU A 27 18.74 -5.84 -17.94
C GLU A 27 17.80 -6.08 -16.77
N GLU A 28 17.14 -7.23 -16.76
CA GLU A 28 16.35 -7.69 -15.63
C GLU A 28 17.27 -7.73 -14.43
N THR A 29 17.32 -6.60 -13.71
CA THR A 29 18.03 -6.50 -12.45
C THR A 29 17.55 -7.69 -11.62
N PRO A 30 18.46 -8.53 -11.09
CA PRO A 30 18.09 -9.69 -10.29
C PRO A 30 17.14 -9.18 -9.21
N GLU A 31 15.93 -9.76 -9.20
CA GLU A 31 14.79 -9.35 -8.39
C GLU A 31 15.28 -9.07 -6.97
N LYS A 32 15.52 -7.79 -6.64
CA LYS A 32 16.11 -7.41 -5.37
C LYS A 32 15.09 -7.81 -4.34
N LYS A 33 15.36 -8.89 -3.59
CA LYS A 33 14.53 -9.34 -2.46
C LYS A 33 14.13 -8.10 -1.67
N SER A 34 12.88 -7.69 -1.82
CA SER A 34 12.35 -6.52 -1.16
C SER A 34 12.59 -6.74 0.32
N THR A 35 13.32 -5.84 0.95
CA THR A 35 13.47 -5.94 2.40
C THR A 35 12.06 -5.81 3.00
N LYS A 36 11.76 -6.50 4.11
CA LYS A 36 10.44 -6.43 4.78
C LYS A 36 9.95 -4.99 5.03
N TYR A 37 10.89 -4.05 5.15
CA TYR A 37 10.60 -2.62 5.25
C TYR A 37 10.04 -2.05 3.95
N HIS A 38 10.59 -2.42 2.80
CA HIS A 38 10.11 -1.99 1.49
C HIS A 38 8.66 -2.44 1.26
N GLU A 39 8.34 -3.69 1.55
CA GLU A 39 6.97 -4.22 1.44
C GLU A 39 5.99 -3.46 2.34
N ARG A 40 6.39 -3.14 3.58
CA ARG A 40 5.57 -2.34 4.49
C ARG A 40 5.29 -0.94 3.93
N TRP A 41 6.29 -0.28 3.36
CA TRP A 41 6.13 1.05 2.78
C TRP A 41 5.29 1.04 1.50
N MET A 42 5.39 0.00 0.67
CA MET A 42 4.51 -0.17 -0.49
C MET A 42 3.05 -0.25 -0.09
N VAL A 43 2.74 -1.05 0.94
CA VAL A 43 1.38 -1.13 1.50
C VAL A 43 0.92 0.23 2.01
N PHE A 44 1.79 0.94 2.74
CA PHE A 44 1.45 2.27 3.24
C PHE A 44 1.09 3.24 2.12
N ASN A 45 1.94 3.34 1.09
CA ASN A 45 1.71 4.24 -0.03
C ASN A 45 0.40 3.90 -0.75
N ARG A 46 0.11 2.62 -0.98
CA ARG A 46 -1.19 2.21 -1.54
C ARG A 46 -2.38 2.71 -0.70
N LEU A 47 -2.32 2.55 0.62
CA LEU A 47 -3.39 3.00 1.51
C LEU A 47 -3.58 4.53 1.46
N ILE A 48 -2.49 5.29 1.33
CA ILE A 48 -2.55 6.76 1.22
C ILE A 48 -3.08 7.19 -0.15
N ASP A 49 -2.53 6.62 -1.22
CA ASP A 49 -2.78 7.11 -2.57
C ASP A 49 -4.17 6.71 -3.10
N PHE A 50 -4.68 5.54 -2.70
CA PHE A 50 -5.94 4.99 -3.24
C PHE A 50 -7.08 5.00 -2.22
N GLU A 51 -6.83 4.53 -0.99
CA GLU A 51 -7.91 4.32 -0.04
C GLU A 51 -8.32 5.62 0.67
N GLN A 52 -7.36 6.48 1.02
CA GLN A 52 -7.62 7.66 1.86
C GLN A 52 -8.74 8.56 1.32
N ARG A 53 -8.83 8.75 0.00
CA ARG A 53 -9.88 9.54 -0.64
C ARG A 53 -11.30 9.06 -0.29
N HIS A 54 -11.46 7.75 -0.11
CA HIS A 54 -12.75 7.10 0.08
C HIS A 54 -13.05 6.83 1.55
N LEU A 55 -12.11 7.09 2.45
CA LEU A 55 -12.25 6.84 3.89
C LEU A 55 -12.71 8.10 4.63
N THR A 56 -13.56 7.90 5.63
CA THR A 56 -13.85 8.95 6.61
C THR A 56 -12.65 9.16 7.55
N ASP A 57 -12.55 10.31 8.21
CA ASP A 57 -11.48 10.59 9.20
C ASP A 57 -11.39 9.48 10.27
N ALA A 58 -12.53 8.96 10.73
CA ALA A 58 -12.55 7.87 11.70
C ALA A 58 -11.99 6.56 11.14
N GLU A 59 -12.38 6.19 9.91
CA GLU A 59 -11.88 5.00 9.22
C GLU A 59 -10.37 5.09 9.00
N PHE A 60 -9.89 6.23 8.52
CA PHE A 60 -8.47 6.45 8.25
C PHE A 60 -7.62 6.38 9.52
N ARG A 61 -8.06 7.02 10.62
CA ARG A 61 -7.36 6.92 11.92
C ARG A 61 -7.30 5.49 12.46
N VAL A 62 -8.39 4.74 12.32
CA VAL A 62 -8.42 3.32 12.72
C VAL A 62 -7.44 2.51 11.87
N LEU A 63 -7.48 2.69 10.55
CA LEU A 63 -6.59 2.03 9.61
C LEU A 63 -5.11 2.29 9.92
N LEU A 64 -4.72 3.56 10.13
CA LEU A 64 -3.35 3.92 10.49
C LEU A 64 -2.91 3.31 11.83
N THR A 65 -3.81 3.27 12.81
CA THR A 65 -3.51 2.66 14.11
C THR A 65 -3.28 1.15 13.96
N LEU A 66 -4.11 0.47 13.18
CA LEU A 66 -3.94 -0.95 12.86
C LEU A 66 -2.65 -1.19 12.08
N PHE A 67 -2.35 -0.36 11.07
CA PHE A 67 -1.12 -0.45 10.27
C PHE A 67 0.15 -0.27 11.11
N ARG A 68 0.10 0.64 12.10
CA ARG A 68 1.18 0.83 13.06
C ARG A 68 1.39 -0.43 13.90
N ASP A 69 0.32 -0.99 14.45
CA ASP A 69 0.35 -2.12 15.38
C ASP A 69 0.53 -3.47 14.68
N ALA A 70 0.35 -3.52 13.36
CA ALA A 70 0.51 -4.72 12.56
C ALA A 70 1.96 -5.22 12.58
N LYS A 71 2.12 -6.49 12.96
CA LYS A 71 3.37 -7.24 12.83
C LYS A 71 3.10 -8.39 11.86
N ASN A 72 3.93 -8.53 10.82
CA ASN A 72 3.72 -9.50 9.73
C ASN A 72 2.30 -9.41 9.13
N GLY A 73 1.79 -8.18 8.95
CA GLY A 73 0.47 -7.93 8.35
C GLY A 73 -0.74 -8.13 9.27
N ILE A 74 -0.54 -8.56 10.53
CA ILE A 74 -1.64 -8.79 11.49
C ILE A 74 -1.48 -7.84 12.69
N ALA A 75 -2.51 -7.04 12.94
CA ALA A 75 -2.64 -6.18 14.11
C ALA A 75 -3.43 -6.89 15.21
N ARG A 76 -2.89 -6.89 16.44
CA ARG A 76 -3.54 -7.43 17.63
C ARG A 76 -3.91 -6.27 18.56
N THR A 77 -5.14 -5.77 18.47
CA THR A 77 -5.54 -4.52 19.15
C THR A 77 -6.99 -4.60 19.63
N ALA A 78 -7.26 -4.15 20.87
CA ALA A 78 -8.62 -4.05 21.37
C ALA A 78 -9.34 -2.82 20.79
N GLN A 79 -10.67 -2.92 20.57
CA GLN A 79 -11.46 -1.76 20.12
C GLN A 79 -11.45 -0.60 21.12
N SER A 80 -11.32 -0.90 22.42
CA SER A 80 -11.14 0.12 23.47
C SER A 80 -9.83 0.89 23.31
N ASP A 81 -8.77 0.23 22.86
CA ASP A 81 -7.46 0.87 22.65
C ASP A 81 -7.46 1.68 21.36
N LEU A 82 -8.15 1.21 20.32
CA LEU A 82 -8.43 2.01 19.12
C LEU A 82 -9.20 3.29 19.49
N ALA A 83 -10.24 3.20 20.32
CA ALA A 83 -11.01 4.36 20.78
C ALA A 83 -10.11 5.38 21.48
N LYS A 84 -9.28 4.94 22.42
CA LYS A 84 -8.33 5.80 23.16
C LYS A 84 -7.31 6.47 22.22
N ARG A 85 -6.72 5.71 21.30
CA ARG A 85 -5.66 6.21 20.40
C ARG A 85 -6.15 7.10 19.28
N THR A 86 -7.34 6.84 18.77
CA THR A 86 -7.94 7.64 17.69
C THR A 86 -8.72 8.85 18.19
N GLY A 87 -8.99 8.91 19.51
CA GLY A 87 -9.81 9.95 20.14
C GLY A 87 -11.29 9.84 19.76
N LYS A 88 -11.77 8.64 19.42
CA LYS A 88 -13.16 8.39 19.00
C LYS A 88 -13.88 7.52 20.01
N CYS A 89 -15.20 7.65 20.08
CA CYS A 89 -16.01 6.79 20.94
C CYS A 89 -16.12 5.37 20.36
N ARG A 90 -16.40 4.38 21.22
CA ARG A 90 -16.46 2.97 20.83
C ARG A 90 -17.46 2.69 19.70
N GLY A 91 -18.63 3.35 19.70
CA GLY A 91 -19.61 3.20 18.62
C GLY A 91 -19.07 3.62 17.25
N THR A 92 -18.33 4.73 17.21
CA THR A 92 -17.64 5.19 15.99
C THR A 92 -16.58 4.20 15.53
N ILE A 93 -15.80 3.60 16.46
CA ILE A 93 -14.82 2.56 16.12
C ILE A 93 -15.48 1.34 15.50
N VAL A 94 -16.56 0.84 16.10
CA VAL A 94 -17.29 -0.32 15.58
C VAL A 94 -17.80 -0.05 14.16
N ARG A 95 -18.41 1.13 13.94
CA ARG A 95 -18.87 1.55 12.61
C ARG A 95 -17.73 1.69 11.60
N ALA A 96 -16.61 2.29 12.00
CA ALA A 96 -15.43 2.45 11.15
C ALA A 96 -14.84 1.09 10.75
N ILE A 97 -14.68 0.17 11.69
CA ILE A 97 -14.22 -1.20 11.41
C ILE A 97 -15.18 -1.90 10.44
N LYS A 98 -16.49 -1.81 10.68
CA LYS A 98 -17.49 -2.40 9.79
C LYS A 98 -17.35 -1.87 8.36
N LYS A 99 -17.24 -0.55 8.20
CA LYS A 99 -17.06 0.08 6.89
C LYS A 99 -15.75 -0.28 6.21
N LEU A 100 -14.66 -0.40 6.97
CA LEU A 100 -13.36 -0.84 6.41
C LEU A 100 -13.41 -2.28 5.92
N ILE A 101 -14.20 -3.15 6.56
CA ILE A 101 -14.47 -4.51 6.08
C ILE A 101 -15.37 -4.48 4.84
N GLU A 102 -16.43 -3.68 4.85
CA GLU A 102 -17.33 -3.51 3.68
C GLU A 102 -16.58 -2.97 2.45
N LYS A 103 -15.54 -2.16 2.63
CA LYS A 103 -14.65 -1.64 1.58
C LYS A 103 -13.49 -2.58 1.23
N ASP A 104 -13.46 -3.77 1.82
CA ASP A 104 -12.41 -4.76 1.65
C ASP A 104 -10.98 -4.32 2.02
N VAL A 105 -10.83 -3.26 2.82
CA VAL A 105 -9.51 -2.74 3.21
C VAL A 105 -8.89 -3.57 4.34
N ILE A 106 -9.72 -4.09 5.24
CA ILE A 106 -9.29 -4.94 6.35
C ILE A 106 -10.17 -6.18 6.47
N GLU A 107 -9.62 -7.22 7.07
CA GLU A 107 -10.37 -8.40 7.49
C GLU A 107 -10.16 -8.69 8.98
N ILE A 108 -11.17 -9.28 9.61
CA ILE A 108 -11.04 -9.80 10.98
C ILE A 108 -10.52 -11.23 10.90
N VAL A 109 -9.29 -11.45 11.33
CA VAL A 109 -8.66 -12.78 11.39
C VAL A 109 -9.20 -13.56 12.58
N SER A 110 -9.45 -12.87 13.70
CA SER A 110 -10.02 -13.47 14.91
C SER A 110 -10.77 -12.39 15.68
N GLN A 111 -12.00 -12.68 16.09
CA GLN A 111 -12.69 -11.84 17.07
C GLN A 111 -12.17 -12.15 18.46
N GLY A 112 -11.87 -11.11 19.25
CA GLY A 112 -11.52 -11.28 20.65
C GLY A 112 -12.77 -11.53 21.50
N GLY A 113 -12.67 -12.46 22.46
CA GLY A 113 -13.72 -12.76 23.44
C GLY A 113 -13.40 -12.26 24.85
N LEU A 114 -14.42 -12.30 25.72
CA LEU A 114 -14.28 -11.99 27.16
C LEU A 114 -13.43 -13.03 27.90
N PHE A 115 -13.44 -14.28 27.45
CA PHE A 115 -12.70 -15.39 28.05
C PHE A 115 -12.07 -16.22 26.93
N GLY A 116 -10.76 -16.11 26.75
CA GLY A 116 -10.00 -17.08 25.95
C GLY A 116 -9.93 -18.44 26.67
N PRO A 117 -9.43 -19.49 26.00
CA PRO A 117 -9.37 -20.87 26.53
C PRO A 117 -8.61 -21.00 27.87
N GLU A 118 -7.81 -20.01 28.25
CA GLU A 118 -7.03 -19.97 29.51
C GLU A 118 -7.41 -18.79 30.43
N GLY A 119 -8.57 -18.16 30.25
CA GLY A 119 -8.97 -16.98 31.04
C GLY A 119 -8.22 -15.69 30.69
N GLN A 120 -7.38 -15.72 29.64
CA GLN A 120 -6.72 -14.53 29.10
C GLN A 120 -7.71 -13.69 28.30
N LYS A 121 -7.60 -12.36 28.42
CA LYS A 121 -8.41 -11.40 27.66
C LYS A 121 -8.00 -11.45 26.20
N GLU A 122 -8.82 -12.05 25.35
CA GLU A 122 -8.54 -12.10 23.91
C GLU A 122 -8.90 -10.77 23.25
N VAL A 123 -7.95 -10.26 22.47
CA VAL A 123 -8.14 -9.03 21.69
C VAL A 123 -8.25 -9.39 20.23
N SER A 124 -9.11 -8.67 19.51
CA SER A 124 -9.35 -8.91 18.10
C SER A 124 -8.06 -8.79 17.29
N ARG A 125 -7.96 -9.64 16.27
CA ARG A 125 -6.88 -9.64 15.29
C ARG A 125 -7.43 -9.17 13.95
N TYR A 126 -6.76 -8.18 13.37
CA TYR A 126 -7.11 -7.60 12.08
C TYR A 126 -5.97 -7.79 11.11
N ARG A 127 -6.26 -8.17 9.87
CA ARG A 127 -5.29 -8.16 8.77
C ARG A 127 -5.66 -7.03 7.82
N ILE A 128 -4.65 -6.31 7.36
CA ILE A 128 -4.81 -5.29 6.32
C ILE A 128 -4.67 -6.02 4.98
N LYS A 129 -5.69 -5.89 4.13
CA LYS A 129 -5.69 -6.51 2.82
C LYS A 129 -4.78 -5.72 1.89
N GLN A 130 -3.83 -6.42 1.29
CA GLN A 130 -2.85 -5.83 0.38
C GLN A 130 -3.43 -5.69 -1.03
N ASP A 131 -4.51 -6.42 -1.34
CA ASP A 131 -5.03 -6.63 -2.70
C ASP A 131 -6.36 -5.93 -3.02
N ALA A 132 -6.90 -5.07 -2.14
CA ALA A 132 -8.18 -4.41 -2.44
C ALA A 132 -8.06 -3.52 -3.70
N VAL A 133 -9.01 -3.66 -4.63
CA VAL A 133 -8.96 -3.10 -5.98
C VAL A 133 -9.73 -1.79 -6.06
#